data_AF-A0A2N1N8B4-F1
#
_entry.id   AF-A0A2N1N8B4-F1
#
_cell.length_a   1.000
_cell.length_b   1.000
_cell.length_c   1.000
_cell.angle_alpha   90.00
_cell.angle_beta   90.00
_cell.angle_gamma   90.00
#
_symmetry.space_group_name_H-M   'P 1'
#
loop_
_entity.id
_entity.type
_entity.pdbx_description
1 polymer ?
#
loop_
_entity_poly.entity_id
_entity_poly.type
_entity_poly.pdbx_seq_one_letter_code
_entity_poly.pdbx_strand_id
1 'polypeptide(L)'
;MGNAQKLKSAGVALSLNKFTLDVNDIITKINFLLNDNDVKKNVDRMKVLAKINSKRKYRAADLIEYILHRGSSNQELKELIPADKRMGFIRGNNYDVYITLLGIVLGFIVVILRITFKLIRIFVRIISPYSDQKPKRE
;
A
#
# COMPACT_ATOMS: atom_id res chain seq x y z
N MET A 1 -15.82 17.14 15.42
CA MET A 1 -14.74 17.13 16.44
C MET A 1 -14.24 18.54 16.68
N GLY A 2 -14.29 19.01 17.93
CA GLY A 2 -13.75 20.32 18.33
C GLY A 2 -12.23 20.31 18.50
N ASN A 3 -11.61 21.49 18.68
CA ASN A 3 -10.16 21.64 18.76
C ASN A 3 -9.52 20.82 19.89
N ALA A 4 -10.09 20.86 21.08
CA ALA A 4 -9.60 20.09 22.23
C ALA A 4 -9.62 18.57 21.95
N GLN A 5 -10.66 18.09 21.28
CA GLN A 5 -10.81 16.68 20.93
C GLN A 5 -9.75 16.24 19.90
N LYS A 6 -9.42 17.10 18.94
CA LYS A 6 -8.35 16.85 17.94
C LYS A 6 -6.97 16.75 18.60
N LEU A 7 -6.67 17.64 19.55
CA LEU A 7 -5.42 17.59 20.31
C LEU A 7 -5.33 16.36 21.20
N LYS A 8 -6.45 15.97 21.83
CA LYS A 8 -6.54 14.73 22.60
C LYS A 8 -6.33 13.50 21.71
N SER A 9 -6.98 13.43 20.55
CA SER A 9 -6.79 12.32 19.61
C SER A 9 -5.38 12.25 19.02
N ALA A 10 -4.71 13.40 18.91
CA ALA A 10 -3.32 13.48 18.48
C ALA A 10 -2.32 13.10 19.59
N GLY A 11 -2.80 12.80 20.80
CA GLY A 11 -1.95 12.40 21.93
C GLY A 11 -1.06 13.53 22.46
N VAL A 12 -1.45 14.79 22.26
CA VAL A 12 -0.69 15.98 22.72
C VAL A 12 -1.39 16.76 23.83
N ALA A 13 -2.62 16.36 24.19
CA ALA A 13 -3.41 17.03 25.21
C ALA A 13 -4.30 16.07 25.97
N LEU A 14 -4.68 16.47 27.18
CA LEU A 14 -5.71 15.83 27.99
C LEU A 14 -6.92 16.76 28.12
N SER A 15 -8.10 16.17 28.35
CA SER A 15 -9.34 16.91 28.56
C SER A 15 -9.66 17.02 30.06
N LEU A 16 -10.10 18.20 30.48
CA LEU A 16 -10.70 18.41 31.80
C LEU A 16 -12.22 18.39 31.69
N ASN A 17 -12.88 17.91 32.75
CA ASN A 17 -14.34 17.99 32.84
C ASN A 17 -14.73 19.35 33.43
N LYS A 18 -15.56 20.11 32.70
CA LYS A 18 -16.04 21.43 33.13
C LYS A 18 -16.95 21.34 34.37
N PHE A 19 -17.70 20.26 34.52
CA PHE A 19 -18.72 20.13 35.56
C PHE A 19 -18.19 19.46 36.84
N THR A 20 -17.03 18.81 36.77
CA THR A 20 -16.41 18.08 37.89
C THR A 20 -14.92 18.39 37.94
N LEU A 21 -14.59 19.68 37.93
CA LEU A 21 -13.19 20.12 37.92
C LEU A 21 -12.61 20.01 39.34
N ASP A 22 -11.57 19.19 39.49
CA ASP A 22 -10.86 18.99 40.75
C ASP A 22 -9.40 19.43 40.64
N VAL A 23 -8.84 19.97 41.73
CA VAL A 23 -7.47 20.48 41.76
C VAL A 23 -6.47 19.35 41.59
N ASN A 24 -6.72 18.17 42.19
CA ASN A 24 -5.80 17.05 42.05
C ASN A 24 -5.80 16.51 40.62
N ASP A 25 -6.97 16.43 39.97
CA ASP A 25 -7.06 16.04 38.55
C ASP A 25 -6.22 16.95 37.65
N ILE A 26 -6.23 18.26 37.90
CA ILE A 26 -5.40 19.23 37.18
C ILE A 26 -3.91 18.95 37.41
N ILE A 27 -3.48 18.83 38.67
CA ILE A 27 -2.07 18.59 39.02
C ILE A 27 -1.56 17.29 38.40
N THR A 28 -2.33 16.20 38.50
CA THR A 28 -1.96 14.91 37.94
C THR A 28 -1.83 14.98 36.42
N LYS A 29 -2.75 15.66 35.73
CA LYS A 29 -2.68 15.82 34.27
C LYS A 29 -1.52 16.71 33.82
N ILE A 30 -1.19 17.75 34.58
CA ILE A 30 0.01 18.57 34.32
C ILE A 30 1.27 17.70 34.46
N ASN A 31 1.39 16.96 35.56
CA ASN A 31 2.53 16.07 35.80
C ASN A 31 2.65 15.00 34.71
N PHE A 32 1.54 14.43 34.25
CA PHE A 32 1.54 13.49 33.13
C PHE A 32 2.06 14.16 31.84
N LEU A 33 1.50 15.31 31.45
CA LEU A 33 1.90 16.00 30.22
C LEU A 33 3.37 16.44 30.21
N LEU A 34 3.94 16.76 31.38
CA LEU A 34 5.34 17.17 31.51
C LEU A 34 6.33 16.00 31.43
N ASN A 35 5.97 14.85 32.00
CA ASN A 35 6.90 13.73 32.17
C ASN A 35 6.71 12.60 31.15
N ASP A 36 5.55 12.53 30.48
CA ASP A 36 5.27 11.48 29.51
C ASP A 36 6.05 11.66 28.20
N ASN A 37 6.83 10.64 27.86
CA ASN A 37 7.71 10.68 26.69
C ASN A 37 6.93 10.56 25.36
N ASP A 38 5.77 9.88 25.36
CA ASP A 38 4.95 9.73 24.17
C ASP A 38 4.26 11.05 23.82
N VAL A 39 3.77 11.78 24.82
CA VAL A 39 3.26 13.15 24.66
C VAL A 39 4.34 14.04 24.05
N LYS A 40 5.57 14.01 24.59
CA LYS A 40 6.70 14.80 24.06
C LYS A 40 6.97 14.47 22.59
N LYS A 41 7.04 13.19 22.24
CA LYS A 41 7.26 12.72 20.86
C LYS A 41 6.13 13.16 19.92
N ASN A 42 4.88 13.13 20.37
CA ASN A 42 3.73 13.56 19.59
C ASN A 42 3.71 15.08 19.39
N VAL A 43 4.09 15.85 20.41
CA VAL A 43 4.25 17.32 20.30
C VAL A 43 5.34 17.68 19.29
N ASP A 44 6.48 16.99 19.30
CA ASP A 44 7.54 17.23 18.32
C ASP A 44 7.11 16.91 16.88
N ARG A 45 6.38 15.81 16.67
CA ARG A 45 5.76 15.51 15.37
C ARG A 45 4.79 16.61 14.94
N MET A 46 3.92 17.05 15.84
CA MET A 46 2.97 18.12 15.56
C MET A 46 3.67 19.45 15.23
N LYS A 47 4.78 19.77 15.91
CA LYS A 47 5.62 20.93 15.62
C LYS A 47 6.21 20.87 14.21
N VAL A 48 6.70 19.70 13.78
CA VAL A 48 7.21 19.51 12.41
C VAL A 48 6.08 19.69 11.39
N LEU A 49 4.91 19.07 11.61
CA LEU A 49 3.75 19.22 10.74
C LEU A 49 3.26 20.67 10.66
N ALA A 50 3.24 21.39 11.78
CA ALA A 50 2.88 22.80 11.81
C ALA A 50 3.86 23.66 11.00
N LYS A 51 5.18 23.40 11.11
CA LYS A 51 6.22 24.07 10.30
C LYS A 51 6.10 23.77 8.81
N ILE A 52 5.72 22.54 8.44
CA ILE A 52 5.49 22.17 7.03
C ILE A 52 4.22 22.88 6.52
N ASN A 53 3.14 22.82 7.29
CA ASN A 53 1.86 23.42 6.91
C ASN A 53 1.88 24.94 6.88
N SER A 54 2.72 25.61 7.69
CA SER A 54 2.86 27.07 7.65
C SER A 54 3.41 27.55 6.30
N LYS A 55 4.20 26.73 5.61
CA LYS A 55 4.74 27.03 4.27
C LYS A 55 3.76 26.77 3.13
N ARG A 56 2.56 26.26 3.41
CA ARG A 56 1.56 25.91 2.39
C ARG A 56 1.05 27.13 1.62
N LYS A 57 1.07 28.32 2.22
CA LYS A 57 0.75 29.59 1.55
C LYS A 57 1.77 29.93 0.46
N TYR A 58 3.06 29.84 0.77
CA TYR A 58 4.13 30.03 -0.20
C TYR A 58 4.09 28.97 -1.29
N ARG A 59 3.92 27.68 -0.92
CA ARG A 59 3.72 26.61 -1.90
C ARG A 59 2.52 26.84 -2.82
N ALA A 60 1.43 27.40 -2.32
CA ALA A 60 0.28 27.75 -3.14
C ALA A 60 0.58 28.92 -4.07
N ALA A 61 1.31 29.93 -3.59
CA ALA A 61 1.79 31.04 -4.41
C ALA A 61 2.72 30.55 -5.53
N ASP A 62 3.71 29.70 -5.21
CA ASP A 62 4.62 29.09 -6.18
C ASP A 62 3.86 28.30 -7.25
N LEU A 63 2.82 27.56 -6.85
CA LEU A 63 1.99 26.79 -7.77
C LEU A 63 1.17 27.70 -8.70
N ILE A 64 0.64 28.80 -8.18
CA ILE A 64 -0.10 29.80 -8.96
C ILE A 64 0.85 30.50 -9.95
N GLU A 65 2.04 30.92 -9.51
CA GLU A 65 3.07 31.52 -10.36
C GLU A 65 3.46 30.57 -11.49
N TYR A 66 3.70 29.30 -11.16
CA TYR A 66 4.03 28.26 -12.11
C TYR A 66 2.93 28.05 -13.17
N ILE A 67 1.67 27.95 -12.74
CA ILE A 67 0.52 27.80 -13.66
C ILE A 67 0.36 29.04 -14.53
N LEU A 68 0.54 30.24 -13.97
CA LEU A 68 0.42 31.50 -14.72
C LEU A 68 1.51 31.63 -15.79
N HIS A 69 2.77 31.35 -15.42
CA HIS A 69 3.90 31.39 -16.34
C HIS A 69 3.76 30.38 -17.48
N ARG A 70 3.36 29.14 -17.17
CA ARG A 70 3.23 28.06 -18.14
C ARG A 70 1.91 28.10 -18.93
N GLY A 71 0.84 28.62 -18.35
CA GLY A 71 -0.43 28.86 -19.05
C GLY A 71 -0.31 29.97 -20.11
N SER A 72 0.55 30.96 -19.87
CA SER A 72 0.88 32.02 -20.85
C SER A 72 1.52 31.46 -22.13
N SER A 73 2.25 30.34 -22.06
CA SER A 73 2.89 29.73 -23.23
C SER A 73 1.97 28.84 -24.08
N ASN A 74 0.65 28.81 -23.81
CA ASN A 74 -0.36 27.99 -24.50
C ASN A 74 -0.02 26.49 -24.58
N GLN A 75 0.84 26.00 -23.70
CA GLN A 75 1.20 24.57 -23.63
C GLN A 75 0.28 23.86 -22.64
N GLU A 76 -0.26 22.70 -23.06
CA GLU A 76 -1.05 21.85 -22.17
C GLU A 76 -0.21 21.41 -20.96
N LEU A 77 -0.74 21.59 -19.75
CA LEU A 77 -0.09 21.27 -18.47
C LEU A 77 -0.08 19.77 -18.19
N LYS A 78 0.51 18.98 -19.09
CA LYS A 78 0.51 17.51 -19.04
C LYS A 78 1.20 16.94 -17.80
N GLU A 79 2.03 17.70 -17.09
CA GLU A 79 2.63 17.23 -15.83
C GLU A 79 1.74 17.41 -14.60
N LEU A 80 0.76 18.31 -14.64
CA LEU A 80 -0.21 18.49 -13.56
C LEU A 80 -1.31 17.43 -13.61
N ILE A 81 -1.48 16.78 -14.77
CA ILE A 81 -2.37 15.65 -14.92
C ILE A 81 -1.76 14.45 -14.17
N PRO A 82 -2.49 13.88 -13.20
CA PRO A 82 -1.97 12.76 -12.43
C PRO A 82 -1.70 11.54 -13.35
N ALA A 83 -0.75 10.71 -12.92
CA ALA A 83 -0.18 9.66 -13.78
C ALA A 83 -1.23 8.62 -14.24
N ASP A 84 -2.24 8.39 -13.41
CA ASP A 84 -3.41 7.54 -13.68
C ASP A 84 -4.18 8.00 -14.93
N LYS A 85 -4.40 9.31 -15.07
CA LYS A 85 -5.06 9.95 -16.22
C LYS A 85 -4.16 10.01 -17.45
N ARG A 86 -2.83 9.96 -17.27
CA ARG A 86 -1.85 9.95 -18.37
C ARG A 86 -1.59 8.56 -18.94
N MET A 87 -1.81 7.51 -18.17
CA MET A 87 -1.59 6.14 -18.61
C MET A 87 -2.73 5.68 -19.55
N GLY A 88 -2.37 5.09 -20.68
CA GLY A 88 -3.34 4.44 -21.56
C GLY A 88 -4.01 3.25 -20.87
N PHE A 89 -5.19 2.85 -21.37
CA PHE A 89 -6.06 1.82 -20.79
C PHE A 89 -5.33 0.52 -20.36
N ILE A 90 -4.33 0.10 -21.13
CA ILE A 90 -3.53 -1.10 -20.87
C ILE A 90 -2.69 -0.96 -19.58
N ARG A 91 -1.93 0.14 -19.45
CA ARG A 91 -1.07 0.40 -18.29
C ARG A 91 -1.88 0.83 -17.07
N GLY A 92 -2.93 1.62 -17.27
CA GLY A 92 -3.80 2.07 -16.18
C GLY A 92 -4.48 0.92 -15.43
N ASN A 93 -4.77 -0.18 -16.12
CA ASN A 93 -5.40 -1.36 -15.51
C ASN A 93 -4.45 -2.56 -15.35
N ASN A 94 -3.14 -2.35 -15.49
CA ASN A 94 -2.10 -3.38 -15.29
C ASN A 94 -2.29 -4.67 -16.09
N TYR A 95 -2.89 -4.62 -17.29
CA TYR A 95 -3.15 -5.81 -18.11
C TYR A 95 -1.87 -6.60 -18.44
N ASP A 96 -0.74 -5.91 -18.56
CA ASP A 96 0.59 -6.50 -18.78
C ASP A 96 0.97 -7.52 -17.68
N VAL A 97 0.66 -7.19 -16.42
CA VAL A 97 0.92 -8.05 -15.26
C VAL A 97 -0.01 -9.27 -15.29
N TYR A 98 -1.29 -9.08 -15.60
CA TYR A 98 -2.26 -10.17 -15.66
C TYR A 98 -1.97 -11.16 -16.79
N ILE A 99 -1.59 -10.66 -17.98
CA ILE A 99 -1.21 -11.51 -19.12
C ILE A 99 0.04 -12.33 -18.79
N THR A 100 1.05 -11.69 -18.19
CA THR A 100 2.27 -12.37 -17.76
C THR A 100 1.99 -13.47 -16.74
N LEU A 101 1.17 -13.17 -15.73
CA LEU A 101 0.77 -14.15 -14.71
C LEU A 101 0.00 -15.33 -15.31
N LEU A 102 -0.93 -15.06 -16.24
CA LEU A 102 -1.69 -16.09 -16.94
C LEU A 102 -0.77 -17.02 -17.75
N GLY A 103 0.22 -16.45 -18.43
CA GLY A 103 1.22 -17.21 -19.19
C GLY A 103 2.04 -18.16 -18.30
N ILE A 104 2.44 -17.70 -17.12
CA ILE A 104 3.17 -18.52 -16.14
C ILE A 104 2.31 -19.70 -15.68
N VAL A 105 1.05 -19.45 -15.31
CA VAL A 105 0.12 -20.49 -14.84
C VAL A 105 -0.11 -21.55 -15.93
N LEU A 106 -0.38 -21.13 -17.17
CA LEU A 106 -0.56 -22.05 -18.29
C LEU A 106 0.72 -22.85 -18.60
N GLY A 107 1.89 -22.21 -18.49
CA GLY A 107 3.18 -22.87 -18.65
C GLY A 107 3.37 -24.02 -17.65
N PHE A 108 3.04 -23.80 -16.37
CA PHE A 108 3.10 -24.86 -15.36
C PHE A 108 2.14 -26.02 -15.67
N ILE A 109 0.91 -25.72 -16.11
CA ILE A 109 -0.07 -26.75 -16.47
C ILE A 109 0.46 -27.64 -17.60
N VAL A 110 1.02 -27.04 -18.66
CA VAL A 110 1.58 -27.79 -19.79
C VAL A 110 2.75 -28.68 -19.36
N VAL A 111 3.62 -28.18 -18.48
CA VAL A 111 4.75 -28.95 -17.96
C VAL A 111 4.27 -30.16 -17.14
N ILE A 112 3.28 -29.96 -16.26
CA ILE A 112 2.71 -31.04 -15.43
C ILE A 112 2.05 -32.11 -16.32
N LEU A 113 1.27 -31.71 -17.32
CA LEU A 113 0.64 -32.64 -18.26
C LEU A 113 1.68 -33.44 -19.06
N ARG A 114 2.79 -32.81 -19.46
CA ARG A 114 3.86 -33.50 -20.19
C ARG A 114 4.58 -34.54 -19.32
N ILE A 115 4.83 -34.21 -18.05
CA ILE A 115 5.47 -35.11 -17.09
C ILE A 115 4.57 -36.32 -16.81
N THR A 116 3.30 -36.08 -16.50
CA THR A 116 2.32 -37.14 -16.22
C THR A 116 2.15 -38.08 -17.41
N PHE A 117 2.03 -37.56 -18.63
CA PHE A 117 1.97 -38.38 -19.84
C PHE A 117 3.23 -39.25 -20.03
N LYS A 118 4.42 -38.68 -19.77
CA LYS A 118 5.69 -39.41 -19.87
C LYS A 118 5.77 -40.56 -18.84
N LEU A 119 5.31 -40.32 -17.61
CA LEU A 119 5.26 -41.34 -16.56
C LEU A 119 4.30 -42.48 -16.92
N ILE A 120 3.09 -42.17 -17.39
CA ILE A 120 2.12 -43.18 -17.86
C ILE A 120 2.73 -44.04 -18.98
N ARG A 121 3.40 -43.40 -19.96
CA ARG A 121 4.03 -44.11 -21.08
C ARG A 121 5.13 -45.08 -20.63
N ILE A 122 5.94 -44.68 -19.63
CA ILE A 122 6.98 -45.54 -19.05
C ILE A 122 6.33 -46.71 -18.30
N PHE A 123 5.29 -46.46 -17.52
CA PHE A 123 4.58 -47.48 -16.74
C PHE A 123 3.94 -48.55 -17.65
N VAL A 124 3.26 -48.14 -18.72
CA VAL A 124 2.71 -49.05 -19.74
C VAL A 124 3.81 -49.91 -20.37
N ARG A 125 4.97 -49.32 -20.68
CA ARG A 125 6.11 -50.07 -21.25
C ARG A 125 6.70 -51.08 -20.26
N ILE A 126 6.69 -50.80 -18.96
CA ILE A 126 7.20 -51.70 -17.91
C ILE A 126 6.26 -52.88 -17.64
N ILE A 127 4.94 -52.72 -17.81
CA ILE A 127 3.95 -53.80 -17.59
C ILE A 127 3.85 -54.75 -18.80
N SER A 128 4.11 -54.27 -20.02
CA SER A 128 3.99 -55.07 -21.23
C SER A 128 4.93 -56.28 -21.41
N PRO A 129 6.07 -56.48 -20.69
CA PRO A 129 6.90 -57.68 -20.87
C PRO A 129 6.47 -58.87 -20.00
N TYR A 130 5.43 -58.75 -19.16
CA TYR A 130 5.01 -59.86 -18.28
C TYR A 130 4.00 -60.83 -18.91
N SER A 131 3.43 -60.53 -20.09
CA SER A 131 2.38 -61.40 -20.68
C SER A 131 2.88 -62.56 -21.55
N ASP A 132 4.19 -62.78 -21.68
CA ASP A 132 4.78 -63.82 -22.55
C ASP A 132 5.50 -64.95 -21.78
N GLN A 133 4.96 -65.41 -20.64
CA GLN A 133 5.37 -66.69 -20.05
C GLN A 133 4.41 -67.80 -20.52
N LYS A 134 4.80 -68.51 -21.59
CA LYS A 134 4.11 -69.73 -22.08
C LYS A 134 4.13 -70.83 -21.01
N PRO A 135 3.03 -71.57 -20.78
CA PRO A 135 3.04 -72.72 -19.89
C PRO A 135 3.82 -73.88 -20.52
N LYS A 136 4.71 -74.47 -19.71
CA LYS A 136 5.49 -75.68 -20.01
C LYS A 136 4.50 -76.85 -20.19
N ARG A 137 4.50 -77.50 -21.36
CA ARG A 137 3.65 -78.67 -21.63
C ARG A 137 4.34 -79.93 -21.07
N GLU A 138 3.63 -80.65 -20.22
CA GLU A 138 3.88 -82.07 -19.90
C GLU A 138 3.29 -82.97 -21.00
#